data_AF-A0AAP3GX05-F1
#
_entry.id   AF-A0AAP3GX05-F1
#
_cell.length_a   1.000
_cell.length_b   1.000
_cell.length_c   1.000
_cell.angle_alpha   90.00
_cell.angle_beta   90.00
_cell.angle_gamma   90.00
#
_symmetry.space_group_name_H-M   'P 1'
#
loop_
_entity.id
_entity.type
_entity.pdbx_description
1 polymer ?
#
loop_
_entity_poly.entity_id
_entity_poly.type
_entity_poly.pdbx_seq_one_letter_code
_entity_poly.pdbx_strand_id
1 'polypeptide(L)'
;MSSNVTKQGEVLSTFNESSSKRTPIQSALTRPLVEAIGKCFLLLSGTTEEVQDPNDESKTIPRAVYEVRVISSKTRLPIGTVLTVKIKGGKSVITDEENKKLLLGLEKNKVVAFDDLSHWNFNGNEGLSASGMRVLEVSPQEAMNL
;
A
#
# COMPACT_ATOMS: atom_id res chain seq x y z
N MET A 1 23.25 2.39 -3.64
CA MET A 1 22.12 1.72 -2.95
C MET A 1 21.28 2.81 -2.31
N SER A 2 20.05 3.03 -2.77
CA SER A 2 19.14 3.94 -2.06
C SER A 2 18.76 3.26 -0.75
N SER A 3 18.99 3.97 0.36
CA SER A 3 18.59 3.52 1.69
C SER A 3 17.10 3.15 1.69
N ASN A 4 16.75 2.00 2.26
CA ASN A 4 15.35 1.59 2.49
C ASN A 4 14.76 2.24 3.76
N VAL A 5 15.41 3.27 4.28
CA VAL A 5 14.93 4.03 5.44
C VAL A 5 14.86 5.53 5.14
N THR A 6 13.97 6.23 5.85
CA THR A 6 13.92 7.70 5.89
C THR A 6 15.19 8.25 6.55
N LYS A 7 15.40 9.58 6.51
CA LYS A 7 16.54 10.22 7.20
C LYS A 7 16.49 9.98 8.72
N GLN A 8 15.28 9.77 9.25
CA GLN A 8 14.96 9.51 10.64
C GLN A 8 15.07 8.01 10.99
N GLY A 9 15.37 7.14 10.02
CA GLY A 9 15.56 5.71 10.23
C GLY A 9 14.29 4.86 10.11
N GLU A 10 13.17 5.45 9.68
CA GLU A 10 11.93 4.70 9.50
C GLU A 10 12.00 3.84 8.24
N VAL A 11 11.59 2.58 8.34
CA VAL A 11 11.66 1.64 7.20
C VAL A 11 10.58 1.98 6.17
N LEU A 12 10.96 2.08 4.89
CA LEU A 12 10.03 2.27 3.78
C LEU A 12 9.26 0.96 3.48
N SER A 13 8.42 0.95 2.44
CA SER A 13 7.66 -0.27 2.14
C SER A 13 8.57 -1.43 1.77
N THR A 14 8.23 -2.63 2.25
CA THR A 14 8.85 -3.88 1.82
C THR A 14 7.95 -4.57 0.80
N PHE A 15 8.54 -5.43 -0.04
CA PHE A 15 7.84 -6.06 -1.16
C PHE A 15 8.00 -7.57 -1.09
N ASN A 16 6.88 -8.28 -1.22
CA ASN A 16 6.85 -9.73 -1.34
C ASN A 16 6.79 -10.10 -2.83
N GLU A 17 7.95 -10.11 -3.47
CA GLU A 17 8.05 -10.44 -4.89
C GLU A 17 7.87 -11.94 -5.11
N SER A 18 6.85 -12.30 -5.88
CA SER A 18 6.54 -13.69 -6.19
C SER A 18 7.46 -14.24 -7.28
N SER A 19 8.45 -15.03 -6.87
CA SER A 19 9.15 -15.96 -7.75
C SER A 19 8.37 -17.28 -7.84
N SER A 20 7.21 -17.23 -8.49
CA SER A 20 6.35 -18.40 -8.65
C SER A 20 7.08 -19.48 -9.45
N LYS A 21 7.39 -20.61 -8.79
CA LYS A 21 7.90 -21.81 -9.47
C LYS A 21 6.87 -22.42 -10.43
N ARG A 22 5.58 -22.09 -10.26
CA ARG A 22 4.48 -22.58 -11.11
C ARG A 22 4.31 -21.74 -12.37
N THR A 23 4.69 -20.47 -12.34
CA THR A 23 4.58 -19.53 -13.47
C THR A 23 5.91 -18.80 -13.70
N PRO A 24 7.03 -19.52 -13.91
CA PRO A 24 8.37 -18.94 -13.90
C PRO A 24 8.60 -17.92 -15.03
N ILE A 25 8.02 -18.15 -16.21
CA ILE A 25 8.13 -17.22 -17.35
C ILE A 25 7.41 -15.90 -17.02
N GLN A 26 6.18 -15.97 -16.51
CA GLN A 26 5.44 -14.78 -16.10
C GLN A 26 6.19 -14.00 -15.02
N SER A 27 6.67 -14.70 -13.99
CA SER A 27 7.48 -14.09 -12.92
C SER A 27 8.74 -13.40 -13.46
N ALA A 28 9.42 -14.01 -14.43
CA ALA A 28 10.61 -13.42 -15.06
C ALA A 28 10.30 -12.20 -15.96
N LEU A 29 9.09 -12.13 -16.52
CA LEU A 29 8.65 -11.00 -17.35
C LEU A 29 8.07 -9.83 -16.53
N THR A 30 7.59 -10.10 -15.31
CA THR A 30 7.17 -9.06 -14.38
C THR A 30 8.37 -8.33 -13.78
N ARG A 31 8.34 -6.99 -13.87
CA ARG A 31 9.33 -6.15 -13.20
C ARG A 31 9.06 -6.07 -11.69
N PRO A 32 10.10 -5.77 -10.90
CA PRO A 32 9.96 -5.49 -9.47
C PRO A 32 8.84 -4.48 -9.20
N LEU A 33 7.94 -4.81 -8.27
CA LEU A 33 6.80 -3.96 -7.94
C LEU A 33 7.26 -2.58 -7.45
N VAL A 34 8.39 -2.54 -6.74
CA VAL A 34 9.02 -1.31 -6.25
C VAL A 34 9.36 -0.32 -7.36
N GLU A 35 9.76 -0.79 -8.55
CA GLU A 35 10.02 0.10 -9.70
C GLU A 35 8.71 0.67 -10.28
N ALA A 36 7.61 -0.05 -10.14
CA ALA A 36 6.32 0.35 -10.69
C ALA A 36 5.66 1.42 -9.84
N ILE A 37 5.67 1.28 -8.52
CA ILE A 37 4.81 2.07 -7.61
C ILE A 37 5.59 2.86 -6.54
N GLY A 38 6.89 2.63 -6.40
CA GLY A 38 7.72 3.31 -5.41
C GLY A 38 7.57 2.71 -4.01
N LYS A 39 8.19 3.32 -3.00
CA LYS A 39 8.34 2.74 -1.64
C LYS A 39 7.48 3.41 -0.57
N CYS A 40 6.83 4.52 -0.87
CA CYS A 40 5.94 5.22 0.05
C CYS A 40 4.84 5.94 -0.73
N PHE A 41 3.74 6.23 -0.05
CA PHE A 41 2.51 6.68 -0.69
C PHE A 41 1.86 7.78 0.12
N LEU A 42 1.08 8.64 -0.53
CA LEU A 42 0.19 9.57 0.18
C LEU A 42 -1.08 8.83 0.54
N LEU A 43 -1.46 8.83 1.82
CA LEU A 43 -2.75 8.30 2.25
C LEU A 43 -3.88 9.24 1.80
N LEU A 44 -4.92 8.68 1.19
CA LEU A 44 -6.15 9.40 0.85
C LEU A 44 -7.30 9.02 1.79
N SER A 45 -7.48 7.72 2.05
CA SER A 45 -8.52 7.21 2.92
C SER A 45 -8.15 5.83 3.49
N GLY A 46 -8.81 5.44 4.58
CA GLY A 46 -8.70 4.10 5.14
C GLY A 46 -9.99 3.64 5.79
N THR A 47 -10.54 2.49 5.38
CA THR A 47 -11.79 1.93 5.90
C THR A 47 -11.61 0.48 6.34
N THR A 48 -12.53 0.00 7.18
CA THR A 48 -12.60 -1.43 7.57
C THR A 48 -13.80 -2.07 6.88
N GLU A 49 -13.55 -3.13 6.12
CA GLU A 49 -14.57 -4.01 5.57
C GLU A 49 -14.65 -5.30 6.40
N GLU A 50 -15.83 -5.91 6.46
CA GLU A 50 -15.98 -7.28 6.96
C GLU A 50 -16.06 -8.24 5.76
N VAL A 51 -15.17 -9.23 5.72
CA VAL A 51 -15.13 -10.23 4.63
C VAL A 51 -15.25 -11.63 5.19
N GLN A 52 -15.83 -12.54 4.41
CA GLN A 52 -15.94 -13.94 4.77
C GLN A 52 -14.56 -14.56 5.08
N ASP A 53 -14.45 -15.29 6.18
CA ASP A 53 -13.26 -16.09 6.46
C ASP A 53 -13.18 -17.25 5.45
N PRO A 54 -12.10 -17.36 4.64
CA PRO A 54 -11.98 -18.46 3.69
C PRO A 54 -11.78 -19.83 4.35
N ASN A 55 -11.49 -19.87 5.66
CA ASN A 55 -11.37 -21.12 6.41
C ASN A 55 -12.64 -21.46 7.21
N ASP A 56 -13.59 -20.52 7.34
CA ASP A 56 -14.81 -20.69 8.12
C ASP A 56 -15.95 -19.84 7.54
N GLU A 57 -16.84 -20.47 6.78
CA GLU A 57 -17.99 -19.82 6.14
C GLU A 57 -19.00 -19.24 7.15
N SER A 58 -18.87 -19.53 8.45
CA SER A 58 -19.73 -18.95 9.49
C SER A 58 -19.21 -17.64 10.09
N LYS A 59 -17.98 -17.23 9.74
CA LYS A 59 -17.31 -16.07 10.35
C LYS A 59 -16.88 -15.01 9.34
N THR A 60 -16.97 -13.75 9.73
CA THR A 60 -16.28 -12.66 9.05
C THR A 60 -14.98 -12.32 9.76
N ILE A 61 -14.05 -11.78 8.98
CA ILE A 61 -12.81 -11.21 9.46
C ILE A 61 -12.71 -9.76 8.94
N PRO A 62 -12.10 -8.87 9.73
CA PRO A 62 -11.89 -7.50 9.28
C PRO A 62 -10.84 -7.47 8.16
N ARG A 63 -11.02 -6.52 7.24
CA ARG A 63 -10.07 -6.18 6.20
C ARG A 63 -9.93 -4.67 6.12
N ALA A 64 -8.74 -4.16 6.42
CA ALA A 64 -8.43 -2.76 6.20
C ALA A 64 -8.25 -2.52 4.69
N VAL A 65 -8.83 -1.45 4.19
CA VAL A 65 -8.73 -1.02 2.80
C VAL A 65 -8.26 0.43 2.79
N TYR A 66 -7.12 0.66 2.15
CA TYR A 66 -6.51 1.97 2.04
C TYR A 66 -6.49 2.42 0.59
N GLU A 67 -6.94 3.64 0.33
CA GLU A 67 -6.67 4.33 -0.93
C GLU A 67 -5.46 5.20 -0.75
N VAL A 68 -4.48 5.00 -1.62
CA VAL A 68 -3.21 5.72 -1.56
C VAL A 68 -2.81 6.23 -2.92
N ARG A 69 -1.99 7.27 -2.94
CA ARG A 69 -1.49 7.91 -4.16
C ARG A 69 0.00 7.65 -4.32
N VAL A 70 0.41 7.26 -5.52
CA VAL A 70 1.83 7.23 -5.91
C VAL A 70 2.37 8.65 -5.89
N ILE A 71 3.44 8.85 -5.11
CA ILE A 71 4.09 10.16 -4.96
C ILE A 71 5.54 10.18 -5.43
N SER A 72 6.19 9.03 -5.58
CA SER A 72 7.57 8.98 -6.05
C SER A 72 7.63 9.41 -7.52
N SER A 73 8.60 10.27 -7.83
CA SER A 73 8.84 10.76 -9.20
C SER A 73 9.64 9.78 -10.06
N LYS A 74 10.17 8.72 -9.46
CA LYS A 74 11.10 7.75 -10.07
C LYS A 74 10.43 6.39 -10.26
N THR A 75 9.14 6.39 -10.58
CA THR A 75 8.33 5.20 -10.77
C THR A 75 7.79 5.13 -12.19
N ARG A 76 7.39 3.93 -12.63
CA ARG A 76 6.73 3.76 -13.93
C ARG A 76 5.30 4.28 -13.95
N LEU A 77 4.57 4.08 -12.86
CA LEU A 77 3.26 4.69 -12.74
C LEU A 77 3.42 6.21 -12.55
N PRO A 78 2.56 7.01 -13.22
CA PRO A 78 2.54 8.45 -13.02
C PRO A 78 2.35 8.83 -11.55
N ILE A 79 2.99 9.93 -11.14
CA ILE A 79 2.63 10.60 -9.88
C ILE A 79 1.13 10.91 -9.93
N GLY A 80 0.43 10.67 -8.84
CA GLY A 80 -1.00 10.91 -8.75
C GLY A 80 -1.86 9.68 -9.00
N THR A 81 -1.30 8.58 -9.54
CA THR A 81 -2.03 7.32 -9.68
C THR A 81 -2.52 6.85 -8.31
N VAL A 82 -3.83 6.59 -8.22
CA VAL A 82 -4.49 6.08 -7.02
C VAL A 82 -4.49 4.56 -7.06
N LEU A 83 -4.10 3.95 -5.93
CA LEU A 83 -4.00 2.52 -5.73
C LEU A 83 -4.81 2.11 -4.51
N THR A 84 -5.37 0.90 -4.54
CA THR A 84 -6.04 0.30 -3.39
C THR A 84 -5.15 -0.78 -2.77
N VAL A 85 -4.83 -0.63 -1.49
CA VAL A 85 -4.07 -1.60 -0.70
C VAL A 85 -4.98 -2.24 0.34
N LYS A 86 -5.00 -3.58 0.38
CA LYS A 86 -5.83 -4.34 1.33
C LYS A 86 -4.97 -5.09 2.34
N ILE A 87 -5.34 -5.04 3.61
CA ILE A 87 -4.71 -5.79 4.71
C ILE A 87 -5.75 -6.69 5.35
N LYS A 88 -5.58 -8.00 5.18
CA LYS A 88 -6.51 -9.00 5.70
C LYS A 88 -6.27 -9.23 7.20
N GLY A 89 -7.33 -9.40 7.98
CA GLY A 89 -7.27 -9.70 9.41
C GLY A 89 -6.95 -8.49 10.28
N GLY A 90 -6.90 -7.29 9.70
CA GLY A 90 -6.65 -6.03 10.40
C GLY A 90 -7.78 -5.04 10.19
N LYS A 91 -7.98 -4.14 11.16
CA LYS A 91 -8.85 -2.97 11.02
C LYS A 91 -8.04 -1.79 10.48
N SER A 92 -8.72 -0.85 9.81
CA SER A 92 -8.11 0.42 9.46
C SER A 92 -7.61 1.13 10.72
N VAL A 93 -6.40 1.67 10.66
CA VAL A 93 -5.87 2.57 11.71
C VAL A 93 -6.37 4.01 11.54
N ILE A 94 -7.10 4.28 10.45
CA ILE A 94 -7.68 5.58 10.13
C ILE A 94 -9.17 5.54 10.49
N THR A 95 -9.59 6.50 11.32
CA THR A 95 -10.97 6.65 11.76
C THR A 95 -11.83 7.42 10.75
N ASP A 96 -13.15 7.32 10.88
CA ASP A 96 -14.09 8.07 10.03
C ASP A 96 -13.94 9.59 10.17
N GLU A 97 -13.57 10.08 11.36
CA GLU A 97 -13.31 11.50 11.59
C GLU A 97 -12.04 11.96 10.87
N GLU A 98 -10.96 11.17 10.93
CA GLU A 98 -9.73 11.43 10.18
C GLU A 98 -9.99 11.39 8.67
N ASN A 99 -10.76 10.41 8.16
CA ASN A 99 -11.15 10.37 6.75
C ASN A 99 -11.86 11.66 6.32
N LYS A 100 -12.78 12.18 7.13
CA LYS A 100 -13.46 13.46 6.85
C LYS A 100 -12.48 14.63 6.86
N LYS A 101 -11.56 14.69 7.82
CA LYS A 101 -10.55 15.76 7.89
C LYS A 101 -9.59 15.72 6.71
N LEU A 102 -9.14 14.53 6.29
CA LEU A 102 -8.31 14.32 5.10
C LEU A 102 -9.04 14.78 3.83
N LEU A 103 -10.30 14.37 3.66
CA LEU A 103 -11.12 14.75 2.50
C LEU A 103 -11.32 16.28 2.40
N LEU A 104 -11.52 16.94 3.54
CA LEU A 104 -11.72 18.39 3.61
C LEU A 104 -10.40 19.19 3.63
N GLY A 105 -9.24 18.54 3.63
CA GLY A 105 -7.93 19.19 3.76
C GLY A 105 -7.68 19.86 5.12
N LEU A 106 -8.42 19.46 6.15
CA LEU A 106 -8.29 19.96 7.52
C LEU A 106 -7.18 19.25 8.31
N GLU A 107 -6.66 18.16 7.77
CA GLU A 107 -5.52 17.42 8.31
C GLU A 107 -4.40 17.35 7.27
N LYS A 108 -3.15 17.36 7.75
CA LYS A 108 -1.99 17.23 6.86
C LYS A 108 -2.02 15.85 6.19
N ASN A 109 -1.70 15.83 4.91
CA ASN A 109 -1.56 14.56 4.19
C ASN A 109 -0.53 13.67 4.87
N LYS A 110 -0.93 12.43 5.18
CA LYS A 110 -0.07 11.42 5.81
C LYS A 110 0.70 10.66 4.73
N VAL A 111 2.00 10.48 4.91
CA VAL A 111 2.80 9.56 4.11
C VAL A 111 2.78 8.20 4.78
N VAL A 112 2.59 7.13 4.00
CA VAL A 112 2.51 5.76 4.51
C VAL A 112 3.48 4.83 3.79
N ALA A 113 3.93 3.82 4.52
CA ALA A 113 4.62 2.65 4.01
C ALA A 113 3.86 1.39 4.40
N PHE A 114 4.05 0.33 3.61
CA PHE A 114 3.38 -0.95 3.80
C PHE A 114 4.38 -2.08 3.91
N ASP A 115 4.02 -3.09 4.68
CA ASP A 115 4.84 -4.28 4.86
C ASP A 115 4.40 -5.37 3.89
N ASP A 116 5.36 -6.03 3.25
CA ASP A 116 5.19 -7.17 2.35
C ASP A 116 4.23 -6.92 1.19
N LEU A 117 4.32 -5.75 0.56
CA LEU A 117 3.49 -5.38 -0.58
C LEU A 117 3.58 -6.42 -1.70
N SER A 118 2.43 -6.87 -2.15
CA SER A 118 2.29 -7.83 -3.23
C SER A 118 1.17 -7.38 -4.16
N HIS A 119 1.38 -7.61 -5.45
CA HIS A 119 0.38 -7.37 -6.47
C HIS A 119 -0.42 -8.66 -6.70
N TRP A 120 -1.73 -8.52 -6.75
CA TRP A 120 -2.62 -9.58 -7.20
C TRP A 120 -3.43 -9.11 -8.39
N ASN A 121 -3.68 -10.03 -9.31
CA ASN A 121 -4.61 -9.86 -10.40
C ASN A 121 -5.47 -11.11 -10.47
N PHE A 122 -6.80 -10.93 -10.39
CA PHE A 122 -7.76 -12.03 -10.41
C PHE A 122 -9.05 -11.59 -11.09
N ASN A 123 -9.50 -12.36 -12.08
CA ASN A 123 -10.75 -12.12 -12.83
C ASN A 123 -10.89 -10.68 -13.35
N GLY A 124 -9.82 -10.11 -13.90
CA GLY A 124 -9.82 -8.75 -14.45
C GLY A 124 -9.80 -7.64 -13.40
N ASN A 125 -9.78 -7.98 -12.11
CA ASN A 125 -9.50 -7.04 -11.04
C ASN A 125 -8.04 -7.12 -10.64
N GLU A 126 -7.47 -5.98 -10.28
CA GLU A 126 -6.13 -5.91 -9.73
C GLU A 126 -6.11 -5.08 -8.44
N GLY A 127 -5.08 -5.28 -7.65
CA GLY A 127 -4.85 -4.48 -6.47
C GLY A 127 -3.59 -4.91 -5.73
N LEU A 128 -3.42 -4.30 -4.56
CA LEU A 128 -2.28 -4.58 -3.70
C LEU A 128 -2.75 -5.25 -2.40
N SER A 129 -1.91 -6.13 -1.88
CA SER A 129 -2.05 -6.71 -0.55
C SER A 129 -0.79 -6.42 0.26
N ALA A 130 -0.98 -6.14 1.55
CA ALA A 130 0.08 -5.91 2.51
C ALA A 130 -0.21 -6.65 3.83
N SER A 131 0.82 -6.88 4.62
CA SER A 131 0.73 -7.45 5.97
C SER A 131 0.51 -6.39 7.05
N GLY A 132 0.97 -5.15 6.80
CA GLY A 132 0.88 -4.02 7.72
C GLY A 132 0.96 -2.66 7.02
N MET A 133 0.60 -1.60 7.74
CA MET A 133 0.78 -0.21 7.30
C MET A 133 1.38 0.62 8.44
N ARG A 134 2.26 1.53 8.09
CA ARG A 134 2.91 2.48 9.01
C ARG A 134 2.77 3.88 8.45
N VAL A 135 2.32 4.82 9.29
CA VAL A 135 2.37 6.25 8.99
C VAL A 135 3.79 6.72 9.27
N LEU A 136 4.40 7.40 8.30
CA LEU A 136 5.76 7.89 8.39
C LEU A 136 5.79 9.36 8.82
N GLU A 137 6.76 9.73 9.63
CA GLU A 137 7.04 11.12 10.05
C GLU A 137 7.88 11.85 8.99
N VAL A 138 7.45 11.80 7.73
CA VAL A 138 8.09 12.50 6.61
C VAL A 138 7.12 13.40 5.87
N SER A 139 7.62 14.51 5.34
CA SER A 139 6.81 15.38 4.50
C SER A 139 6.55 14.74 3.12
N PRO A 140 5.41 15.03 2.46
CA PRO A 140 5.15 14.58 1.10
C PRO A 140 6.27 14.97 0.12
N GLN A 141 6.83 16.17 0.25
CA GLN A 141 7.91 16.67 -0.62
C GLN A 141 9.20 15.86 -0.47
N GLU A 142 9.55 15.47 0.76
CA GLU A 142 10.70 14.59 1.00
C GLU A 142 10.43 13.20 0.43
N ALA A 143 9.23 12.67 0.64
CA ALA A 143 8.82 11.35 0.18
C ALA A 143 8.82 11.18 -1.36
N MET A 144 8.58 12.25 -2.12
CA MET A 144 8.64 12.24 -3.60
C MET A 144 10.01 11.82 -4.18
N ASN A 145 11.07 11.93 -3.39
CA ASN A 145 12.45 11.67 -3.80
C ASN A 145 13.04 10.36 -3.23
N LEU A 146 12.28 9.64 -2.41
CA LEU A 146 12.64 8.36 -1.80
C LEU A 146 12.42 7.17 -2.75
#